data_AF-A0A0S8CVN6-F1
#
_entry.id   AF-A0A0S8CVN6-F1
#
_cell.length_a   1.000
_cell.length_b   1.000
_cell.length_c   1.000
_cell.angle_alpha   90.00
_cell.angle_beta   90.00
_cell.angle_gamma   90.00
#
_symmetry.space_group_name_H-M   'P 1'
#
loop_
_entity.id
_entity.type
_entity.pdbx_description
1 polymer ?
#
loop_
_entity_poly.entity_id
_entity_poly.type
_entity_poly.pdbx_seq_one_letter_code
_entity_poly.pdbx_strand_id
1 'polypeptide(L)'
;MTRRHHKRRGREETPGLDVTTFLNLMVVLIPFLLISAVFSRVTIMELSVPTSTGGAAVNKPNFAIEVIVREAGLEIANGFSVEAAIPKKDDQYDMDMLSQIL
;
A
#
# COMPACT_ATOMS: atom_id res chain seq x y z
N MET A 1 -10.30 -86.57 -2.01
CA MET A 1 -11.29 -85.57 -1.53
C MET A 1 -10.64 -84.20 -1.57
N THR A 2 -10.96 -83.39 -2.58
CA THR A 2 -10.22 -82.15 -2.87
C THR A 2 -11.10 -80.97 -2.49
N ARG A 3 -10.84 -80.37 -1.33
CA ARG A 3 -11.59 -79.20 -0.83
C ARG A 3 -11.12 -77.95 -1.59
N ARG A 4 -11.89 -77.53 -2.59
CA ARG A 4 -11.78 -76.19 -3.20
C ARG A 4 -12.42 -75.17 -2.25
N HIS A 5 -11.59 -74.47 -1.48
CA HIS A 5 -12.03 -73.27 -0.78
C HIS A 5 -12.12 -72.11 -1.78
N HIS A 6 -13.34 -71.70 -2.10
CA HIS A 6 -13.62 -70.51 -2.88
C HIS A 6 -13.14 -69.28 -2.12
N LYS A 7 -12.10 -68.63 -2.63
CA LYS A 7 -11.68 -67.29 -2.23
C LYS A 7 -12.85 -66.35 -2.51
N ARG A 8 -13.52 -65.87 -1.45
CA ARG A 8 -14.41 -64.71 -1.53
C ARG A 8 -13.53 -63.51 -1.92
N ARG A 9 -13.57 -63.13 -3.20
CA ARG A 9 -13.09 -61.83 -3.66
C ARG A 9 -13.92 -60.79 -2.91
N GLY A 10 -13.28 -60.06 -2.02
CA GLY A 10 -13.82 -58.82 -1.46
C GLY A 10 -14.24 -57.95 -2.62
N ARG A 11 -15.48 -57.49 -2.56
CA ARG A 11 -16.03 -56.50 -3.46
C ARG A 11 -15.15 -55.26 -3.31
N GLU A 12 -14.30 -54.98 -4.30
CA GLU A 12 -13.65 -53.69 -4.43
C GLU A 12 -14.79 -52.69 -4.62
N GLU A 13 -15.15 -52.03 -3.53
CA GLU A 13 -16.02 -50.87 -3.57
C GLU A 13 -15.27 -49.83 -4.38
N THR A 14 -15.81 -49.54 -5.57
CA THR A 14 -15.37 -48.46 -6.43
C THR A 14 -15.09 -47.26 -5.54
N PRO A 15 -13.89 -46.65 -5.56
CA PRO A 15 -13.64 -45.44 -4.79
C PRO A 15 -14.64 -44.40 -5.27
N GLY A 16 -15.69 -44.18 -4.48
CA GLY A 16 -16.61 -43.08 -4.71
C GLY A 16 -15.74 -41.84 -4.65
N LEU A 17 -15.74 -41.05 -5.72
CA LEU A 17 -15.09 -39.74 -5.70
C LEU A 17 -15.53 -39.03 -4.42
N ASP A 18 -14.59 -38.72 -3.53
CA ASP A 18 -14.89 -38.05 -2.26
C ASP A 18 -15.33 -36.62 -2.55
N VAL A 19 -16.62 -36.46 -2.86
CA VAL A 19 -17.22 -35.18 -3.25
C VAL A 19 -17.02 -34.17 -2.14
N THR A 20 -17.13 -34.57 -0.87
CA THR A 20 -16.88 -33.71 0.30
C THR A 20 -15.44 -33.19 0.33
N THR A 21 -14.47 -34.02 -0.02
CA THR A 21 -13.06 -33.61 -0.09
C THR A 21 -12.83 -32.62 -1.24
N PHE A 22 -13.46 -32.86 -2.39
CA PHE A 22 -13.41 -31.92 -3.53
C PHE A 22 -14.10 -30.58 -3.22
N LEU A 23 -15.24 -30.61 -2.55
CA LEU A 23 -15.95 -29.42 -2.11
C LEU A 23 -15.09 -28.62 -1.13
N ASN A 24 -14.40 -29.28 -0.19
CA ASN A 24 -13.48 -28.61 0.73
C ASN A 24 -12.34 -27.88 -0.04
N LEU A 25 -11.82 -28.48 -1.11
CA LEU A 25 -10.82 -27.83 -1.95
C LEU A 25 -11.37 -26.57 -2.65
N MET A 26 -12.60 -26.62 -3.17
CA MET A 26 -13.24 -25.44 -3.79
C MET A 26 -13.50 -24.33 -2.76
N VAL A 27 -13.95 -24.68 -1.55
CA VAL A 27 -14.24 -23.71 -0.47
C VAL A 27 -12.97 -22.97 -0.03
N VAL A 28 -11.80 -23.62 -0.02
CA VAL A 28 -10.51 -22.99 0.32
C VAL A 28 -10.08 -21.93 -0.71
N LEU A 29 -10.50 -22.04 -1.97
CA LEU A 29 -10.15 -21.06 -3.01
C LEU A 29 -10.87 -19.72 -2.84
N ILE A 30 -12.08 -19.71 -2.28
CA ILE A 30 -12.88 -18.49 -2.08
C ILE A 30 -12.15 -17.46 -1.19
N PRO A 31 -11.73 -17.79 0.06
CA PRO A 31 -11.03 -16.83 0.90
C PRO A 31 -9.66 -16.46 0.34
N PHE A 32 -8.97 -17.36 -0.37
CA PHE A 32 -7.67 -17.08 -0.99
C PHE A 32 -7.79 -16.02 -2.08
N LEU A 33 -8.76 -16.17 -2.98
CA LEU A 33 -9.05 -15.19 -4.03
C LEU A 33 -9.47 -13.85 -3.43
N LEU A 34 -10.34 -13.87 -2.41
CA LEU A 34 -10.77 -12.65 -1.73
C LEU A 34 -9.60 -11.89 -1.08
N ILE A 35 -8.71 -12.57 -0.35
CA ILE A 35 -7.53 -11.94 0.26
C ILE A 35 -6.62 -11.33 -0.82
N SER A 36 -6.39 -12.06 -1.93
CA SER A 36 -5.53 -11.59 -3.02
C SER A 36 -6.03 -10.29 -3.69
N ALA A 37 -7.35 -10.14 -3.82
CA ALA A 37 -7.95 -8.95 -4.42
C ALA A 37 -7.91 -7.72 -3.50
N VAL A 38 -7.96 -7.94 -2.18
CA VAL A 38 -8.00 -6.86 -1.18
C VAL A 38 -6.60 -6.34 -0.83
N PHE A 39 -5.55 -7.13 -1.09
CA PHE A 39 -4.17 -6.75 -0.81
C PHE A 39 -3.62 -5.62 -1.70
N SER A 40 -4.30 -5.26 -2.79
CA SER A 40 -3.89 -4.19 -3.70
C SER A 40 -4.26 -2.77 -3.25
N ARG A 41 -4.50 -2.56 -1.95
CA ARG A 41 -4.68 -1.22 -1.36
C ARG A 41 -3.47 -0.80 -0.54
N VAL A 42 -2.27 -1.17 -0.98
CA VAL A 42 -1.05 -0.49 -0.54
C VAL A 42 -1.17 0.92 -1.07
N THR A 43 -1.42 1.87 -0.18
CA THR A 43 -1.49 3.30 -0.48
C THR A 43 -0.09 3.71 -0.93
N ILE A 44 0.15 3.70 -2.24
CA ILE A 44 1.35 4.30 -2.81
C ILE A 44 1.17 5.79 -2.56
N MET A 45 1.85 6.29 -1.53
CA MET A 45 2.01 7.72 -1.36
C MET A 45 2.90 8.18 -2.51
N GLU A 46 2.29 8.66 -3.58
CA GLU A 46 3.00 9.29 -4.70
C GLU A 46 3.66 10.55 -4.16
N LEU A 47 4.94 10.42 -3.78
CA LEU A 47 5.79 11.56 -3.49
C LEU A 47 6.08 12.22 -4.85
N SER A 48 5.22 13.16 -5.27
CA SER A 48 5.51 14.00 -6.42
C SER A 48 6.62 14.98 -6.03
N VAL A 49 7.87 14.55 -6.15
CA VAL A 49 8.98 15.50 -6.21
C VAL A 49 8.78 16.25 -7.54
N PRO A 50 8.62 17.58 -7.55
CA PRO A 50 8.49 18.32 -8.80
C PRO A 50 9.80 18.19 -9.57
N THR A 51 9.90 17.16 -10.42
CA THR A 51 10.94 17.09 -11.42
C THR A 51 10.58 18.14 -12.46
N SER A 52 11.27 19.27 -12.38
CA SER A 52 11.26 20.34 -13.35
C SER A 52 11.75 19.84 -14.71
N THR A 53 10.89 19.16 -15.46
CA THR A 53 11.14 18.84 -16.87
C THR A 53 9.90 19.19 -17.67
N GLY A 54 10.09 20.15 -18.58
CA GLY A 54 9.04 20.92 -19.23
C GLY A 54 7.98 20.09 -19.92
N GLY A 55 6.73 20.38 -19.56
CA GLY A 55 5.52 19.94 -20.24
C GLY A 55 4.43 20.96 -19.94
N ALA A 56 3.78 21.44 -21.00
CA ALA A 56 2.82 22.53 -21.09
C ALA A 56 2.19 23.05 -19.77
N ALA A 57 2.34 24.36 -19.54
CA ALA A 57 1.76 25.11 -18.44
C ALA A 57 0.24 24.87 -18.32
N VAL A 58 -0.15 24.06 -17.35
CA VAL A 58 -1.47 24.15 -16.74
C VAL A 58 -1.47 25.48 -15.96
N ASN A 59 -2.20 26.46 -16.48
CA ASN A 59 -2.43 27.77 -15.87
C ASN A 59 -3.28 27.65 -14.60
N LYS A 60 -2.70 27.04 -13.58
CA LYS A 60 -3.05 27.28 -12.20
C LYS A 60 -1.73 27.49 -11.50
N PRO A 61 -1.40 28.70 -11.00
CA PRO A 61 -0.23 28.83 -10.14
C PRO A 61 -0.46 27.86 -8.98
N ASN A 62 0.26 26.73 -9.02
CA ASN A 62 0.29 25.78 -7.93
C ASN A 62 1.18 26.45 -6.88
N PHE A 63 0.61 27.43 -6.18
CA PHE A 63 1.28 28.10 -5.08
C PHE A 63 1.33 27.12 -3.93
N ALA A 64 2.33 26.24 -3.96
CA ALA A 64 2.66 25.34 -2.88
C ALA A 64 3.55 26.12 -1.92
N ILE A 65 3.02 26.48 -0.76
CA ILE A 65 3.82 27.03 0.32
C ILE A 65 4.54 25.85 0.98
N GLU A 66 5.87 25.88 0.95
CA GLU A 66 6.72 24.89 1.59
C GLU A 66 7.37 25.51 2.83
N VAL A 67 7.31 24.80 3.96
CA VAL A 67 8.01 25.18 5.20
C VAL A 67 9.16 24.22 5.41
N ILE A 68 10.39 24.73 5.35
CA ILE A 68 11.64 23.97 5.48
C ILE A 68 12.21 24.22 6.88
N VAL A 69 12.43 23.16 7.64
CA VAL A 69 13.03 23.23 8.98
C VAL A 69 14.54 23.02 8.87
N ARG A 70 15.33 24.02 9.30
CA ARG A 70 16.81 23.94 9.37
C ARG A 70 17.31 24.11 10.80
N GLU A 71 18.59 23.80 11.02
CA GLU A 71 19.24 24.03 12.32
C GLU A 71 19.27 25.52 12.70
N ALA A 72 19.41 26.40 11.71
CA ALA A 72 19.46 27.86 11.90
C ALA A 72 18.08 28.52 12.08
N GLY A 73 16.98 27.86 11.67
CA GLY A 73 15.65 28.47 11.65
C GLY A 73 14.67 27.79 10.70
N LEU A 74 13.54 28.45 10.43
CA LEU A 74 12.54 28.04 9.45
C LEU A 74 12.73 28.83 8.15
N GLU A 75 12.49 28.21 7.02
CA GLU A 75 12.46 28.85 5.71
C GLU A 75 11.11 28.61 5.05
N ILE A 76 10.60 29.61 4.36
CA ILE A 76 9.36 29.56 3.58
C ILE A 76 9.76 29.64 2.11
N ALA A 77 9.32 28.66 1.33
CA ALA A 77 9.61 28.57 -0.10
C ALA A 77 8.33 28.40 -0.91
N ASN A 78 8.40 28.73 -2.20
CA ASN A 78 7.30 28.61 -3.16
C ASN A 78 7.53 27.47 -4.18
N GLY A 79 8.39 26.50 -3.82
CA GLY A 79 8.82 25.39 -4.70
C GLY A 79 9.92 25.73 -5.70
N PHE A 80 10.34 27.00 -5.82
CA PHE A 80 11.44 27.42 -6.71
C PHE A 80 12.51 28.25 -5.98
N SER A 81 12.10 29.11 -5.07
CA SER A 81 12.98 29.98 -4.27
C SER A 81 12.52 30.06 -2.81
N VAL A 82 13.47 30.36 -1.94
CA VAL A 82 13.17 30.74 -0.55
C VAL A 82 12.73 32.21 -0.55
N GLU A 83 11.51 32.45 -0.09
CA GLU A 83 10.88 33.78 -0.06
C GLU A 83 11.05 34.46 1.31
N ALA A 84 11.15 33.68 2.39
CA ALA A 84 11.38 34.21 3.73
C ALA A 84 12.19 33.23 4.60
N ALA A 85 13.00 33.79 5.50
CA ALA A 85 13.73 33.04 6.51
C ALA A 85 13.39 33.60 7.90
N ILE A 86 13.01 32.71 8.80
CA ILE A 86 12.69 32.99 10.21
C ILE A 86 13.81 32.38 11.05
N PRO A 87 14.75 33.18 11.57
CA PRO A 87 15.80 32.65 12.43
C PRO A 87 15.19 32.13 13.74
N LYS A 88 15.91 31.24 14.42
CA LYS A 88 15.52 30.81 15.76
C LYS A 88 15.48 31.99 16.74
N LYS A 89 14.50 31.96 17.63
CA LYS A 89 14.37 32.88 18.77
C LYS A 89 14.64 32.09 20.04
N ASP A 90 15.64 32.48 20.82
CA ASP A 90 16.04 31.80 22.06
C ASP A 90 16.31 30.29 21.86
N ASP A 91 16.96 29.95 20.74
CA ASP A 91 17.24 28.59 20.24
C ASP A 91 15.99 27.72 19.95
N GLN A 92 14.80 28.33 19.95
CA GLN A 92 13.55 27.70 19.59
C GLN A 92 13.07 28.18 18.22
N TYR A 93 12.28 27.32 17.56
CA TYR A 93 11.61 27.68 16.32
C TYR A 93 10.49 28.68 16.62
N ASP A 94 10.54 29.84 15.97
CA ASP A 94 9.55 30.91 16.16
C ASP A 94 8.26 30.59 15.37
N MET A 95 7.40 29.78 15.99
CA MET A 95 6.11 29.37 15.43
C MET A 95 5.10 30.53 15.40
N ASP A 96 5.26 31.52 16.29
CA ASP A 96 4.41 32.71 16.33
C ASP A 96 4.65 33.56 15.08
N MET A 97 5.92 33.75 14.70
CA MET A 97 6.30 34.43 13.47
C MET A 97 5.89 33.64 12.23
N LEU A 98 6.00 32.30 12.25
CA LEU A 98 5.52 31.46 11.15
C LEU A 98 4.01 31.62 10.94
N SER A 99 3.21 31.62 12.02
CA SER A 99 1.76 31.79 11.93
C SER A 99 1.30 33.19 11.52
N GLN A 100 2.16 34.20 11.62
CA GLN A 100 1.85 35.55 11.13
C GLN A 100 2.11 35.70 9.63
N ILE A 101 3.01 34.88 9.08
CA ILE A 101 3.41 34.94 7.67
C ILE A 101 2.54 34.02 6.79
N LEU A 102 1.97 32.96 7.38
CA LEU A 102 1.04 32.01 6.74
C LEU A 102 -0.43 32.36 6.97
#